data_AF-A0A965I2Q1-F1
#
_entry.id   AF-A0A965I2Q1-F1
#
_cell.length_a   1.000
_cell.length_b   1.000
_cell.length_c   1.000
_cell.angle_alpha   90.00
_cell.angle_beta   90.00
_cell.angle_gamma   90.00
#
_symmetry.space_group_name_H-M   'P 1'
#
loop_
_entity.id
_entity.type
_entity.pdbx_description
1 polymer ?
#
loop_
_entity_poly.entity_id
_entity_poly.type
_entity_poly.pdbx_seq_one_letter_code
_entity_poly.pdbx_strand_id
1 'polypeptide(L)'
;IFFDNDTLTLANLTPAFAVLDKYDIAGCQVLLWQRPRHAGKFDADVPLLCPQINTGVLVFSNSPTTKEFLKTWDKTSRLSYENGETCDQVTFREAIWKSDIKFHVLPEQMNKRLIDPCELIYTDKPAPMVVHLPILCPANTPFRRLRQKISELYFLGRKSWSL
;
A
#
# COMPACT_ATOMS: atom_id res chain seq x y z
N ILE A 1 -0.85 6.29 10.61
CA ILE A 1 -0.76 5.27 9.54
C ILE A 1 -2.19 4.93 9.13
N PHE A 2 -2.47 4.95 7.84
CA PHE A 2 -3.72 4.48 7.25
C PHE A 2 -3.56 3.05 6.75
N PHE A 3 -4.63 2.28 6.87
CA PHE A 3 -4.73 0.89 6.45
C PHE A 3 -6.06 0.68 5.72
N ASP A 4 -6.00 -0.04 4.59
CA ASP A 4 -7.19 -0.63 3.99
C ASP A 4 -7.78 -1.70 4.92
N ASN A 5 -9.07 -1.99 4.70
CA ASN A 5 -9.83 -2.94 5.49
C ASN A 5 -9.42 -4.41 5.28
N ASP A 6 -8.67 -4.72 4.23
CA ASP A 6 -8.17 -6.05 3.87
C ASP A 6 -6.66 -6.20 4.17
N THR A 7 -6.20 -5.50 5.21
CA THR A 7 -4.82 -5.58 5.71
C THR A 7 -4.75 -6.34 7.03
N LEU A 8 -3.61 -6.98 7.29
CA LEU A 8 -3.28 -7.62 8.56
C LEU A 8 -1.88 -7.19 9.01
N THR A 9 -1.80 -6.57 10.19
CA THR A 9 -0.54 -6.14 10.81
C THR A 9 0.10 -7.30 11.57
N LEU A 10 1.36 -7.59 11.26
CA LEU A 10 2.11 -8.74 11.79
C LEU A 10 3.25 -8.34 12.73
N ALA A 11 3.74 -7.09 12.63
CA ALA A 11 4.89 -6.58 13.37
C ALA A 11 4.65 -5.20 14.00
N ASN A 12 5.60 -4.75 14.84
CA ASN A 12 5.58 -3.40 15.39
C ASN A 12 5.92 -2.37 14.29
N LEU A 13 5.00 -1.46 14.02
CA LEU A 13 5.14 -0.44 12.97
C LEU A 13 5.69 0.90 13.49
N THR A 14 6.06 0.98 14.77
CA THR A 14 6.63 2.20 15.38
C THR A 14 7.81 2.80 14.57
N PRO A 15 8.75 2.00 14.02
CA PRO A 15 9.84 2.54 13.22
C PRO A 15 9.40 3.33 11.98
N ALA A 16 8.19 3.10 11.46
CA ALA A 16 7.67 3.85 10.33
C ALA A 16 7.43 5.34 10.65
N PHE A 17 7.22 5.69 11.93
CA PHE A 17 7.07 7.10 12.32
C PHE A 17 8.36 7.89 12.19
N ALA A 18 9.54 7.26 12.36
CA ALA A 18 10.83 7.94 12.17
C ALA A 18 11.04 8.40 10.72
N VAL A 19 10.37 7.78 9.74
CA VAL A 19 10.36 8.24 8.35
C VAL A 19 9.72 9.64 8.25
N LEU A 20 8.74 9.93 9.11
CA LEU A 20 8.01 11.20 9.10
C LEU A 20 8.82 12.37 9.68
N ASP A 21 9.97 12.11 10.31
CA ASP A 21 10.88 13.17 10.75
C ASP A 21 11.51 13.92 9.55
N LYS A 22 11.52 13.29 8.36
CA LYS A 22 12.09 13.85 7.12
C LYS A 22 11.07 14.00 5.99
N TYR A 23 10.06 13.13 5.95
CA TYR A 23 9.11 13.03 4.86
C TYR A 23 7.68 13.33 5.34
N ASP A 24 6.85 13.88 4.47
CA ASP A 24 5.46 14.21 4.79
C ASP A 24 4.54 12.97 4.68
N ILE A 25 4.88 12.06 3.78
CA ILE A 25 4.12 10.85 3.47
C ILE A 25 5.05 9.76 2.91
N ALA A 26 4.69 8.51 3.16
CA ALA A 26 5.39 7.34 2.67
C ALA A 26 4.41 6.19 2.39
N GLY A 27 4.76 5.36 1.40
CA GLY A 27 3.95 4.22 0.98
C GLY A 27 4.77 3.23 0.14
N CYS A 28 4.22 2.06 -0.13
CA CYS A 28 4.92 1.02 -0.87
C CYS A 28 4.64 1.10 -2.36
N GLN A 29 5.66 0.89 -3.19
CA GLN A 29 5.47 0.79 -4.63
C GLN A 29 4.59 -0.40 -5.00
N VAL A 30 3.73 -0.22 -6.00
CA VAL A 30 2.93 -1.28 -6.60
C VAL A 30 3.86 -2.35 -7.18
N LEU A 31 3.69 -3.59 -6.72
CA LEU A 31 4.38 -4.73 -7.31
C LEU A 31 3.87 -4.98 -8.73
N LEU A 32 4.79 -5.39 -9.61
CA LEU A 32 4.51 -5.68 -11.02
C LEU A 32 3.96 -4.45 -11.77
N TRP A 33 4.40 -3.24 -11.39
CA TRP A 33 4.01 -1.93 -11.92
C TRP A 33 4.09 -1.84 -13.46
N GLN A 34 4.92 -2.64 -14.10
CA GLN A 34 5.07 -2.69 -15.56
C GLN A 34 3.87 -3.30 -16.30
N ARG A 35 2.91 -3.91 -15.59
CA ARG A 35 1.75 -4.57 -16.22
C ARG A 35 0.79 -3.53 -16.82
N PRO A 36 0.14 -3.79 -17.97
CA PRO A 36 -0.75 -2.83 -18.64
C PRO A 36 -1.87 -2.27 -17.75
N ARG A 37 -2.41 -3.08 -16.83
CA ARG A 37 -3.45 -2.65 -15.86
C ARG A 37 -3.03 -1.48 -14.94
N HIS A 38 -1.72 -1.24 -14.83
CA HIS A 38 -1.11 -0.23 -13.98
C HIS A 38 -0.61 0.97 -14.79
N ALA A 39 -0.74 0.93 -16.12
CA ALA A 39 -0.34 2.00 -17.04
C ALA A 39 -1.44 3.08 -17.20
N GLY A 40 -2.40 3.15 -16.28
CA GLY A 40 -3.45 4.16 -16.27
C GLY A 40 -2.87 5.57 -16.17
N LYS A 41 -3.56 6.52 -16.82
CA LYS A 41 -3.24 7.95 -16.84
C LYS A 41 -4.55 8.71 -16.71
N PHE A 42 -4.55 9.78 -15.92
CA PHE A 42 -5.69 10.66 -15.77
C PHE A 42 -5.44 12.03 -16.40
N ASP A 43 -4.55 12.84 -15.80
CA ASP A 43 -4.38 14.26 -16.13
C ASP A 43 -2.91 14.69 -16.26
N ALA A 44 -1.94 13.79 -16.02
CA ALA A 44 -0.52 14.11 -16.18
C ALA A 44 0.28 13.07 -16.95
N ASP A 45 1.23 13.56 -17.74
CA ASP A 45 2.35 12.76 -18.24
C ASP A 45 3.39 12.59 -17.13
N VAL A 46 3.20 11.55 -16.33
CA VAL A 46 4.13 11.19 -15.26
C VAL A 46 5.26 10.32 -15.83
N PRO A 47 6.55 10.60 -15.55
CA PRO A 47 7.66 9.77 -16.00
C PRO A 47 7.51 8.31 -15.58
N LEU A 48 7.95 7.39 -16.45
CA LEU A 48 7.82 5.94 -16.26
C LEU A 48 8.33 5.47 -14.89
N LEU A 49 9.48 6.00 -14.45
CA LEU A 49 10.16 5.61 -13.21
C LEU A 49 9.67 6.35 -11.96
N CYS A 50 8.72 7.28 -12.08
CA CYS A 50 8.03 7.82 -10.92
C CYS A 50 7.17 6.69 -10.31
N PRO A 51 7.34 6.38 -9.01
CA PRO A 51 6.73 5.20 -8.42
C PRO A 51 5.22 5.33 -8.36
N GLN A 52 4.51 4.31 -8.84
CA GLN A 52 3.10 4.13 -8.51
C GLN A 52 3.01 3.48 -7.13
N ILE A 53 2.25 4.07 -6.23
CA ILE A 53 2.19 3.65 -4.82
C ILE A 53 0.87 2.92 -4.57
N ASN A 54 0.96 1.80 -3.87
CA ASN A 54 -0.21 1.12 -3.34
C ASN A 54 -0.74 1.90 -2.13
N THR A 55 -1.96 2.41 -2.25
CA THR A 55 -2.63 3.29 -1.29
C THR A 55 -3.19 2.56 -0.07
N GLY A 56 -3.16 1.22 -0.04
CA GLY A 56 -3.74 0.45 1.06
C GLY A 56 -2.96 0.47 2.37
N VAL A 57 -1.71 0.95 2.35
CA VAL A 57 -0.98 1.32 3.57
C VAL A 57 -0.22 2.61 3.30
N LEU A 58 -0.56 3.67 4.04
CA LEU A 58 0.10 4.98 3.94
C LEU A 58 0.53 5.47 5.32
N VAL A 59 1.77 5.91 5.42
CA VAL A 59 2.33 6.54 6.62
C VAL A 59 2.43 8.02 6.31
N PHE A 60 1.83 8.90 7.11
CA PHE A 60 1.79 10.33 6.80
C PHE A 60 1.76 11.18 8.06
N SER A 61 2.28 12.40 7.94
CA SER A 61 2.36 13.37 9.02
C SER A 61 1.02 14.10 9.22
N ASN A 62 0.79 14.72 10.38
CA ASN A 62 -0.39 15.55 10.61
C ASN A 62 -0.16 17.03 10.21
N SER A 63 0.77 17.29 9.27
CA SER A 63 1.13 18.64 8.85
C SER A 63 0.06 19.28 7.94
N PRO A 64 0.02 20.63 7.84
CA PRO A 64 -0.84 21.31 6.87
C PRO A 64 -0.56 20.86 5.42
N THR A 65 0.71 20.69 5.06
CA THR A 65 1.14 20.23 3.73
C THR A 65 0.56 18.85 3.40
N THR A 66 0.66 17.89 4.32
CA THR A 66 0.08 16.56 4.12
C THR A 66 -1.44 16.62 3.97
N LYS A 67 -2.13 17.44 4.76
CA LYS A 67 -3.60 17.58 4.69
C LYS A 67 -4.05 18.18 3.36
N GLU A 68 -3.37 19.20 2.89
CA GLU A 68 -3.66 19.84 1.60
C GLU A 68 -3.43 18.86 0.44
N PHE A 69 -2.33 18.10 0.48
CA PHE A 69 -2.05 17.03 -0.47
C PHE A 69 -3.17 15.99 -0.50
N LEU A 70 -3.56 15.45 0.67
CA LEU A 70 -4.62 14.43 0.76
C LEU A 70 -5.97 14.96 0.27
N LYS A 71 -6.31 16.21 0.56
CA LYS A 71 -7.54 16.86 0.07
C LYS A 71 -7.52 17.03 -1.45
N THR A 72 -6.37 17.39 -2.01
CA THR A 72 -6.20 17.54 -3.45
C THR A 72 -6.32 16.20 -4.15
N TRP A 73 -5.64 15.18 -3.63
CA TRP A 73 -5.76 13.81 -4.14
C TRP A 73 -7.19 13.28 -4.07
N ASP A 74 -7.89 13.44 -2.94
CA ASP A 74 -9.30 13.03 -2.77
C ASP A 74 -10.23 13.68 -3.81
N LYS A 75 -10.03 14.96 -4.12
CA LYS A 75 -10.80 15.64 -5.18
C LYS A 75 -10.50 15.04 -6.56
N THR A 76 -9.23 14.85 -6.89
CA THR A 76 -8.81 14.31 -8.20
C THR A 76 -9.22 12.85 -8.38
N SER A 77 -9.12 12.03 -7.33
CA SER A 77 -9.51 10.62 -7.38
C SER A 77 -11.00 10.47 -7.62
N ARG A 78 -11.86 11.27 -6.97
CA ARG A 78 -13.31 11.29 -7.25
C ARG A 78 -13.63 11.64 -8.70
N LEU A 79 -13.01 12.69 -9.25
CA LEU A 79 -13.19 13.07 -10.66
C LEU A 79 -12.72 11.95 -11.61
N SER A 80 -11.65 11.26 -11.25
CA SER A 80 -11.13 10.12 -12.03
C SER A 80 -12.10 8.94 -12.03
N TYR A 81 -12.72 8.62 -10.90
CA TYR A 81 -13.78 7.61 -10.81
C TYR A 81 -15.02 7.99 -11.64
N GLU A 82 -15.43 9.27 -11.61
CA GLU A 82 -16.54 9.77 -12.44
C GLU A 82 -16.25 9.61 -13.95
N ASN A 83 -14.97 9.66 -14.34
CA ASN A 83 -14.51 9.48 -15.71
C ASN A 83 -14.19 8.01 -16.08
N GLY A 84 -14.55 7.05 -15.22
CA GLY A 84 -14.46 5.61 -15.52
C GLY A 84 -13.13 4.94 -15.14
N GLU A 85 -12.21 5.65 -14.48
CA GLU A 85 -11.06 5.01 -13.85
C GLU A 85 -11.53 4.17 -12.65
N THR A 86 -10.77 3.13 -12.29
CA THR A 86 -11.15 2.20 -11.21
C THR A 86 -10.08 2.10 -10.12
N CYS A 87 -8.97 2.83 -10.27
CA CYS A 87 -7.82 2.73 -9.40
C CYS A 87 -7.35 4.12 -8.93
N ASP A 88 -7.47 4.37 -7.63
CA ASP A 88 -6.96 5.57 -6.95
C ASP A 88 -5.43 5.74 -7.05
N GLN A 89 -4.69 4.65 -7.26
CA GLN A 89 -3.23 4.65 -7.35
C GLN A 89 -2.72 5.44 -8.58
N VAL A 90 -3.53 5.55 -9.64
CA VAL A 90 -3.23 6.37 -10.82
C VAL A 90 -3.19 7.85 -10.43
N THR A 91 -4.27 8.35 -9.82
CA THR A 91 -4.35 9.75 -9.39
C THR A 91 -3.42 10.07 -8.22
N PHE A 92 -3.13 9.10 -7.35
CA PHE A 92 -2.16 9.28 -6.28
C PHE A 92 -0.73 9.49 -6.82
N ARG A 93 -0.34 8.70 -7.82
CA ARG A 93 0.96 8.87 -8.51
C ARG A 93 1.06 10.26 -9.16
N GLU A 94 0.00 10.73 -9.82
CA GLU A 94 -0.04 12.07 -10.38
C GLU A 94 0.02 13.16 -9.32
N ALA A 95 -0.66 12.97 -8.19
CA ALA A 95 -0.63 13.92 -7.08
C ALA A 95 0.79 14.06 -6.50
N ILE A 96 1.51 12.93 -6.32
CA ILE A 96 2.93 12.97 -5.91
C ILE A 96 3.75 13.74 -6.94
N TRP A 97 3.60 13.42 -8.22
CA TRP A 97 4.38 14.05 -9.30
C TRP A 97 4.15 15.56 -9.43
N LYS A 98 2.92 16.03 -9.22
CA LYS A 98 2.54 17.45 -9.37
C LYS A 98 2.82 18.30 -8.14
N SER A 99 3.11 17.70 -6.98
CA SER A 99 3.23 18.41 -5.71
C SER A 99 4.67 18.46 -5.21
N ASP A 100 4.96 19.41 -4.33
CA ASP A 100 6.25 19.52 -3.64
C ASP A 100 6.30 18.66 -2.35
N ILE A 101 5.41 17.67 -2.22
CA ILE A 101 5.35 16.84 -1.02
C ILE A 101 6.62 16.01 -0.87
N LYS A 102 7.19 15.95 0.34
CA LYS A 102 8.33 15.08 0.61
C LYS A 102 7.85 13.64 0.73
N PHE A 103 7.90 12.90 -0.37
CA PHE A 103 7.46 11.52 -0.45
C PHE A 103 8.62 10.52 -0.24
N HIS A 104 8.36 9.41 0.46
CA HIS A 104 9.30 8.28 0.59
C HIS A 104 8.69 6.93 0.19
N VAL A 105 9.44 6.12 -0.54
CA VAL A 105 9.04 4.74 -0.90
C VAL A 105 9.45 3.79 0.22
N LEU A 106 8.47 3.15 0.86
CA LEU A 106 8.69 2.13 1.88
C LEU A 106 9.03 0.76 1.26
N PRO A 107 9.75 -0.11 2.00
CA PRO A 107 10.00 -1.48 1.58
C PRO A 107 8.70 -2.27 1.42
N GLU A 108 8.70 -3.29 0.55
CA GLU A 108 7.50 -4.09 0.22
C GLU A 108 6.86 -4.79 1.44
N GLN A 109 7.63 -4.99 2.51
CA GLN A 109 7.19 -5.59 3.77
C GLN A 109 6.14 -4.74 4.50
N MET A 110 6.11 -3.42 4.27
CA MET A 110 5.11 -2.52 4.87
C MET A 110 3.74 -2.59 4.18
N ASN A 111 3.64 -3.23 3.01
CA ASN A 111 2.39 -3.48 2.30
C ASN A 111 2.57 -4.67 1.33
N LYS A 112 2.69 -5.87 1.90
CA LYS A 112 3.01 -7.08 1.12
C LYS A 112 1.77 -7.58 0.38
N ARG A 113 1.76 -7.41 -0.94
CA ARG A 113 0.67 -7.82 -1.86
C ARG A 113 0.88 -9.19 -2.51
N LEU A 114 2.11 -9.67 -2.53
CA LEU A 114 2.51 -10.91 -3.19
C LEU A 114 3.40 -11.70 -2.25
N ILE A 115 3.04 -12.97 -2.03
CA ILE A 115 3.86 -13.94 -1.32
C ILE A 115 4.36 -14.92 -2.37
N ASP A 116 5.65 -14.90 -2.61
CA ASP A 116 6.30 -15.84 -3.51
C ASP A 116 6.46 -17.19 -2.77
N PRO A 117 6.13 -18.34 -3.39
CA PRO A 117 6.40 -19.64 -2.78
C PRO A 117 7.86 -19.84 -2.34
N CYS A 118 8.82 -19.26 -3.07
CA CYS A 118 10.22 -19.27 -2.67
C CYS A 118 10.43 -18.54 -1.34
N GLU A 119 9.67 -17.48 -1.04
CA GLU A 119 9.71 -16.81 0.26
C GLU A 119 9.25 -17.71 1.42
N LEU A 120 8.53 -18.79 1.11
CA LEU A 120 8.07 -19.75 2.11
C LEU A 120 9.07 -20.89 2.35
N ILE A 121 9.91 -21.19 1.35
CA ILE A 121 10.80 -22.36 1.33
C ILE A 121 12.25 -21.94 1.58
N TYR A 122 12.71 -20.86 0.95
CA TYR A 122 14.09 -20.37 1.02
C TYR A 122 14.17 -18.90 0.59
N THR A 123 14.34 -17.99 1.55
CA THR A 123 14.62 -16.58 1.27
C THR A 123 15.30 -15.89 2.45
N ASP A 124 16.23 -14.98 2.16
CA ASP A 124 16.78 -14.03 3.14
C ASP A 124 15.97 -12.72 3.20
N LYS A 125 14.82 -12.66 2.49
CA LYS A 125 13.94 -11.50 2.55
C LYS A 125 13.38 -11.31 3.95
N PRO A 126 13.29 -10.07 4.45
CA PRO A 126 12.70 -9.82 5.75
C PRO A 126 11.21 -10.17 5.75
N ALA A 127 10.74 -10.64 6.90
CA ALA A 127 9.35 -10.99 7.13
C ALA A 127 8.40 -9.81 6.83
N PRO A 128 7.19 -10.07 6.32
CA PRO A 128 6.21 -9.02 6.11
C PRO A 128 5.79 -8.38 7.45
N MET A 129 5.73 -7.05 7.47
CA MET A 129 5.22 -6.28 8.61
C MET A 129 3.71 -6.07 8.51
N VAL A 130 3.22 -5.86 7.28
CA VAL A 130 1.79 -5.80 6.95
C VAL A 130 1.55 -6.59 5.68
N VAL A 131 0.56 -7.48 5.70
CA VAL A 131 0.08 -8.18 4.50
C VAL A 131 -1.23 -7.55 4.04
N HIS A 132 -1.35 -7.33 2.74
CA HIS A 132 -2.54 -6.74 2.11
C HIS A 132 -3.03 -7.70 1.04
N LEU A 133 -4.00 -8.56 1.38
CA LEU A 133 -4.38 -9.68 0.52
C LEU A 133 -5.89 -9.69 0.29
N PRO A 134 -6.37 -9.95 -0.96
CA PRO A 134 -7.81 -10.03 -1.26
C PRO A 134 -8.59 -11.06 -0.42
N ILE A 135 -7.90 -12.05 0.15
CA ILE A 135 -8.50 -13.06 1.03
C ILE A 135 -8.90 -12.49 2.40
N LEU A 136 -8.34 -11.35 2.79
CA LEU A 136 -8.65 -10.64 4.02
C LEU A 136 -9.83 -9.69 3.85
N CYS A 137 -10.31 -9.46 2.62
CA CYS A 137 -11.54 -8.71 2.40
C CYS A 137 -12.70 -9.37 3.19
N PRO A 138 -13.57 -8.59 3.85
CA PRO A 138 -14.68 -9.11 4.63
C PRO A 138 -15.47 -10.18 3.88
N ALA A 139 -15.51 -11.38 4.45
CA ALA A 139 -16.10 -12.52 3.80
C ALA A 139 -17.64 -12.48 3.86
N ASN A 140 -18.25 -12.31 2.69
CA ASN A 140 -19.70 -12.32 2.51
C ASN A 140 -20.31 -13.74 2.51
N THR A 141 -19.48 -14.79 2.54
CA THR A 141 -19.93 -16.20 2.56
C THR A 141 -19.23 -17.02 3.64
N PRO A 142 -19.89 -18.05 4.21
CA PRO A 142 -19.28 -18.91 5.24
C PRO A 142 -17.98 -19.59 4.80
N PHE A 143 -17.89 -20.02 3.54
CA PHE A 143 -16.68 -20.63 2.98
C PHE A 143 -15.49 -19.65 2.94
N ARG A 144 -15.73 -18.39 2.52
CA ARG A 144 -14.69 -17.35 2.54
C ARG A 144 -14.25 -17.03 3.97
N ARG A 145 -15.17 -17.02 4.95
CA ARG A 145 -14.83 -16.80 6.37
C ARG A 145 -13.91 -17.90 6.92
N LEU A 146 -14.18 -19.16 6.58
CA LEU A 146 -13.31 -20.28 6.97
C LEU A 146 -11.90 -20.11 6.36
N ARG A 147 -11.82 -19.82 5.06
CA ARG A 147 -10.56 -19.63 4.35
C ARG A 147 -9.76 -18.44 4.89
N GLN A 148 -10.45 -17.36 5.26
CA GLN A 148 -9.87 -16.19 5.92
C GLN A 148 -9.26 -16.57 7.28
N LYS A 149 -10.01 -17.24 8.15
CA LYS A 149 -9.50 -17.72 9.45
C LYS A 149 -8.26 -18.59 9.32
N ILE A 150 -8.25 -19.52 8.35
CA ILE A 150 -7.08 -20.38 8.09
C ILE A 150 -5.87 -19.53 7.68
N SER A 151 -6.09 -18.53 6.81
CA SER A 151 -5.02 -17.64 6.35
C SER A 151 -4.48 -16.75 7.48
N GLU A 152 -5.37 -16.17 8.29
CA GLU A 152 -4.99 -15.41 9.49
C GLU A 152 -4.18 -16.24 10.47
N LEU A 153 -4.62 -17.48 10.77
CA LEU A 153 -3.89 -18.42 11.62
C LEU A 153 -2.50 -18.74 11.05
N TYR A 154 -2.39 -18.94 9.74
CA TYR A 154 -1.11 -19.19 9.08
C TYR A 154 -0.14 -18.02 9.26
N PHE A 155 -0.60 -16.77 9.06
CA PHE A 155 0.26 -15.59 9.21
C PHE A 155 0.57 -15.27 10.67
N LEU A 156 -0.38 -15.44 11.59
CA LEU A 156 -0.20 -15.19 13.01
C LEU A 156 0.67 -16.27 13.68
N GLY A 157 0.58 -17.52 13.22
CA GLY A 157 1.39 -18.64 13.71
C GLY A 157 2.88 -18.51 13.39
N ARG A 158 3.26 -17.62 12.48
CA ARG A 158 4.66 -17.32 12.15
C ARG A 158 5.31 -16.22 13.02
N LYS A 159 4.62 -15.71 14.04
CA LYS A 159 5.15 -14.67 14.98
C LYS A 159 6.43 -15.07 15.76
N SER A 160 6.95 -16.28 15.64
CA SER A 160 8.05 -16.80 16.48
C SER A 160 9.46 -16.73 15.89
N TRP A 161 9.67 -16.12 14.73
CA TRP A 161 11.02 -15.94 14.17
C TRP A 161 11.45 -14.49 14.37
N SER A 162 11.70 -14.15 15.63
CA SER A 162 12.43 -12.93 16.00
C SER A 162 13.90 -13.10 15.62
N LEU A 163 14.40 -12.20 14.77
CA LEU A 163 15.79 -11.75 14.82
C LEU A 163 16.03 -11.02 16.14
#